data_AF-A0A8W8IVJ4-F1
#
_entry.id   AF-A0A8W8IVJ4-F1
#
_cell.length_a   1.000
_cell.length_b   1.000
_cell.length_c   1.000
_cell.angle_alpha   90.00
_cell.angle_beta   90.00
_cell.angle_gamma   90.00
#
_symmetry.space_group_name_H-M   'P 1'
#
loop_
_entity.id
_entity.type
_entity.pdbx_description
1 polymer ?
#
loop_
_entity_poly.entity_id
_entity_poly.type
_entity_poly.pdbx_seq_one_letter_code
_entity_poly.pdbx_strand_id
1 'polypeptide(L)'
;MIGHSLGAHIAGYAGSAVPGCGRITGLDPAGPLFENKDPAVRLDPTDALFVEAIHTDGEPLTNYGFGMQQKVGHADFYPNGGVNQPGCSEHKDNVFTAIGTPNSLESFANGVACSHMRVLDLYIESIESTCVFNALPCESKEDFNSGRCDCKKNCQYTTMGYGSLPSDTGDFYLHTGSAKPFCLE
;
A
#
# COMPACT_ATOMS: atom_id res chain seq x y z
N MET A 1 6.59 -13.83 -2.82
CA MET A 1 6.04 -13.23 -4.05
C MET A 1 5.79 -11.75 -3.80
N ILE A 2 5.93 -10.92 -4.80
CA ILE A 2 5.61 -9.48 -4.72
C ILE A 2 4.62 -9.20 -5.84
N GLY A 3 3.46 -8.64 -5.51
CA GLY A 3 2.40 -8.36 -6.47
C GLY A 3 1.90 -6.93 -6.33
N HIS A 4 1.91 -6.17 -7.42
CA HIS A 4 1.38 -4.80 -7.47
C HIS A 4 -0.03 -4.76 -8.03
N SER A 5 -0.90 -3.90 -7.50
CA SER A 5 -2.24 -3.68 -8.06
C SER A 5 -3.04 -5.00 -8.12
N LEU A 6 -3.61 -5.35 -9.28
CA LEU A 6 -4.25 -6.63 -9.56
C LEU A 6 -3.31 -7.83 -9.31
N GLY A 7 -2.00 -7.65 -9.51
CA GLY A 7 -0.97 -8.65 -9.27
C GLY A 7 -0.87 -9.07 -7.80
N ALA A 8 -1.27 -8.22 -6.85
CA ALA A 8 -1.34 -8.59 -5.43
C ALA A 8 -2.32 -9.75 -5.21
N HIS A 9 -3.49 -9.72 -5.87
CA HIS A 9 -4.47 -10.80 -5.80
C HIS A 9 -4.02 -12.05 -6.56
N ILE A 10 -3.32 -11.88 -7.69
CA ILE A 10 -2.69 -13.02 -8.38
C ILE A 10 -1.70 -13.73 -7.44
N ALA A 11 -0.90 -12.98 -6.68
CA ALA A 11 -0.01 -13.56 -5.67
C ALA A 11 -0.80 -14.27 -4.56
N GLY A 12 -1.93 -13.72 -4.11
CA GLY A 12 -2.83 -14.39 -3.15
C GLY A 12 -3.36 -15.73 -3.66
N TYR A 13 -3.93 -15.75 -4.88
CA TYR A 13 -4.38 -16.99 -5.52
C TYR A 13 -3.25 -18.03 -5.71
N ALA A 14 -2.05 -17.56 -6.05
CA ALA A 14 -0.90 -18.45 -6.17
C ALA A 14 -0.46 -19.00 -4.79
N GLY A 15 -0.52 -18.18 -3.75
CA GLY A 15 -0.17 -18.54 -2.37
C GLY A 15 -1.12 -19.58 -1.78
N SER A 16 -2.43 -19.34 -1.88
CA SER A 16 -3.46 -20.29 -1.44
C SER A 16 -3.38 -21.64 -2.16
N ALA A 17 -2.95 -21.66 -3.42
CA ALA A 17 -2.75 -22.90 -4.18
C ALA A 17 -1.45 -23.65 -3.85
N VAL A 18 -0.48 -23.00 -3.18
CA VAL A 18 0.85 -23.56 -2.89
C VAL A 18 1.11 -23.57 -1.39
N PRO A 19 0.93 -24.73 -0.72
CA PRO A 19 1.18 -24.86 0.72
C PRO A 19 2.60 -24.43 1.09
N GLY A 20 2.72 -23.64 2.16
CA GLY A 20 4.01 -23.18 2.67
C GLY A 20 4.62 -22.00 1.89
N CYS A 21 3.80 -21.21 1.18
CA CYS A 21 4.25 -19.93 0.63
C CYS A 21 4.85 -19.06 1.76
N GLY A 22 6.12 -18.68 1.64
CA GLY A 22 6.85 -18.03 2.74
C GLY A 22 6.43 -16.58 3.00
N ARG A 23 6.44 -15.73 1.97
CA ARG A 23 6.07 -14.31 2.07
C ARG A 23 5.33 -13.85 0.83
N ILE A 24 4.25 -13.10 1.00
CA ILE A 24 3.64 -12.26 -0.04
C ILE A 24 3.77 -10.80 0.38
N THR A 25 4.19 -9.94 -0.54
CA THR A 25 4.05 -8.49 -0.37
C THR A 25 3.07 -7.98 -1.43
N GLY A 26 1.94 -7.45 -0.98
CA GLY A 26 0.94 -6.75 -1.78
C GLY A 26 1.28 -5.27 -1.86
N LEU A 27 1.67 -4.80 -3.03
CA LEU A 27 1.98 -3.39 -3.30
C LEU A 27 0.72 -2.73 -3.86
N ASP A 28 0.05 -1.94 -3.03
CA ASP A 28 -1.23 -1.27 -3.29
C ASP A 28 -2.26 -2.21 -3.97
N PRO A 29 -2.75 -3.25 -3.25
CA PRO A 29 -3.69 -4.21 -3.82
C PRO A 29 -4.92 -3.52 -4.41
N ALA A 30 -5.35 -3.92 -5.60
CA ALA A 30 -6.41 -3.20 -6.31
C ALA A 30 -7.78 -3.29 -5.63
N GLY A 31 -8.40 -2.16 -5.31
CA GLY A 31 -9.73 -2.11 -4.68
C GLY A 31 -10.89 -2.57 -5.57
N PRO A 32 -11.03 -2.08 -6.82
CA PRO A 32 -12.16 -2.39 -7.67
C PRO A 32 -12.35 -3.91 -7.87
N LEU A 33 -13.55 -4.40 -7.55
CA LEU A 33 -13.95 -5.82 -7.61
C LEU A 33 -13.39 -6.74 -6.51
N PHE A 34 -12.48 -6.28 -5.65
CA PHE A 34 -11.86 -7.10 -4.59
C PHE A 34 -12.14 -6.61 -3.17
N GLU A 35 -12.18 -5.29 -2.97
CA GLU A 35 -12.42 -4.72 -1.65
C GLU A 35 -13.81 -5.11 -1.11
N ASN A 36 -13.86 -5.43 0.18
CA ASN A 36 -15.00 -5.96 0.91
C ASN A 36 -15.56 -7.28 0.34
N LYS A 37 -14.79 -7.99 -0.48
CA LYS A 37 -15.12 -9.34 -0.91
C LYS A 37 -14.57 -10.39 0.05
N ASP A 38 -15.09 -11.60 -0.12
CA ASP A 38 -14.67 -12.79 0.62
C ASP A 38 -13.13 -12.96 0.54
N PRO A 39 -12.44 -13.31 1.64
CA PRO A 39 -11.02 -13.64 1.64
C PRO A 39 -10.60 -14.55 0.48
N ALA A 40 -11.43 -15.53 0.10
CA ALA A 40 -11.14 -16.48 -0.97
C ALA A 40 -11.01 -15.86 -2.37
N VAL A 41 -11.40 -14.59 -2.57
CA VAL A 41 -11.35 -13.92 -3.88
C VAL A 41 -10.33 -12.80 -3.99
N ARG A 42 -9.57 -12.51 -2.92
CA ARG A 42 -8.61 -11.41 -2.84
C ARG A 42 -7.32 -11.88 -2.15
N LEU A 43 -6.39 -10.95 -1.95
CA LEU A 43 -5.24 -11.20 -1.09
C LEU A 43 -5.75 -11.26 0.37
N ASP A 44 -5.22 -12.19 1.14
CA ASP A 44 -5.58 -12.39 2.54
C ASP A 44 -4.38 -12.91 3.35
N PRO A 45 -4.32 -12.70 4.68
CA PRO A 45 -3.21 -13.20 5.50
C PRO A 45 -3.05 -14.72 5.41
N THR A 46 -4.11 -15.47 5.11
CA THR A 46 -4.04 -16.94 4.98
C THR A 46 -3.28 -17.43 3.74
N ASP A 47 -2.94 -16.55 2.79
CA ASP A 47 -2.30 -16.93 1.51
C ASP A 47 -0.79 -17.25 1.65
N ALA A 48 -0.15 -16.86 2.75
CA ALA A 48 1.26 -17.15 3.02
C ALA A 48 1.56 -17.17 4.53
N LEU A 49 2.74 -17.67 4.90
CA LEU A 49 3.24 -17.62 6.29
C LEU A 49 3.42 -16.19 6.79
N PHE A 50 3.65 -15.24 5.88
CA PHE A 50 3.67 -13.82 6.15
C PHE A 50 3.14 -13.05 4.93
N VAL A 51 2.26 -12.09 5.19
CA VAL A 51 1.67 -11.23 4.17
C VAL A 51 1.85 -9.80 4.65
N GLU A 52 2.52 -9.00 3.86
CA GLU A 52 2.63 -7.56 4.02
C GLU A 52 1.79 -6.90 2.94
N ALA A 53 1.02 -5.87 3.29
CA ALA A 53 0.37 -5.00 2.33
C ALA A 53 0.80 -3.55 2.55
N ILE A 54 1.04 -2.82 1.47
CA ILE A 54 1.37 -1.38 1.52
C ILE A 54 0.32 -0.65 0.71
N HIS A 55 -0.44 0.23 1.36
CA HIS A 55 -1.56 0.95 0.79
C HIS A 55 -1.12 2.37 0.46
N THR A 56 -1.25 2.79 -0.80
CA THR A 56 -0.85 4.14 -1.23
C THR A 56 -1.98 4.92 -1.86
N ASP A 57 -3.03 4.25 -2.34
CA ASP A 57 -4.14 4.83 -3.11
C ASP A 57 -5.51 4.25 -2.71
N GLY A 58 -5.74 4.05 -1.41
CA GLY A 58 -6.94 3.41 -0.86
C GLY A 58 -8.23 4.25 -0.84
N GLU A 59 -8.32 5.32 -1.64
CA GLU A 59 -9.61 6.00 -1.83
C GLU A 59 -10.57 5.12 -2.66
N PRO A 60 -11.90 5.22 -2.47
CA PRO A 60 -12.83 4.53 -3.35
C PRO A 60 -12.64 4.95 -4.81
N LEU A 61 -12.98 4.06 -5.75
CA LEU A 61 -12.92 4.37 -7.19
C LEU A 61 -13.73 5.63 -7.58
N THR A 62 -14.79 5.96 -6.85
CA THR A 62 -15.56 7.20 -7.03
C THR A 62 -14.76 8.47 -6.74
N ASN A 63 -13.71 8.35 -5.93
CA ASN A 63 -12.72 9.37 -5.61
C ASN A 63 -11.39 9.13 -6.35
N TYR A 64 -11.41 8.28 -7.39
CA TYR A 64 -10.27 7.95 -8.26
C TYR A 64 -9.15 7.12 -7.64
N GLY A 65 -9.35 6.51 -6.47
CA GLY A 65 -8.39 5.55 -5.93
C GLY A 65 -8.51 4.17 -6.60
N PHE A 66 -7.37 3.55 -6.86
CA PHE A 66 -7.25 2.22 -7.44
C PHE A 66 -6.87 1.15 -6.43
N GLY A 67 -6.21 1.52 -5.33
CA GLY A 67 -5.89 0.64 -4.21
C GLY A 67 -7.11 0.35 -3.33
N MET A 68 -6.98 -0.60 -2.41
CA MET A 68 -7.93 -0.78 -1.31
C MET A 68 -7.37 -0.18 -0.03
N GLN A 69 -8.24 0.31 0.85
CA GLN A 69 -7.85 0.67 2.23
C GLN A 69 -8.04 -0.51 3.18
N GLN A 70 -8.88 -1.48 2.80
CA GLN A 70 -9.11 -2.71 3.55
C GLN A 70 -7.79 -3.44 3.86
N LYS A 71 -7.65 -3.86 5.12
CA LYS A 71 -6.58 -4.74 5.59
C LYS A 71 -6.61 -6.10 4.90
N VAL A 72 -5.47 -6.52 4.38
CA VAL A 72 -5.30 -7.81 3.70
C VAL A 72 -4.00 -8.52 4.08
N GLY A 73 -3.17 -7.90 4.94
CA GLY A 73 -1.92 -8.45 5.43
C GLY A 73 -1.96 -8.92 6.88
N HIS A 74 -0.89 -9.61 7.27
CA HIS A 74 -0.51 -9.69 8.67
C HIS A 74 -0.03 -8.31 9.16
N ALA A 75 0.74 -7.62 8.31
CA ALA A 75 1.12 -6.22 8.47
C ALA A 75 0.56 -5.39 7.31
N ASP A 76 -0.20 -4.35 7.63
CA ASP A 76 -0.74 -3.41 6.67
C ASP A 76 -0.13 -2.03 6.93
N PHE A 77 0.57 -1.48 5.93
CA PHE A 77 1.28 -0.21 6.02
C PHE A 77 0.55 0.88 5.22
N TYR A 78 0.37 2.04 5.84
CA TYR A 78 -0.39 3.16 5.31
C TYR A 78 0.49 4.43 5.24
N PRO A 79 1.49 4.48 4.34
CA PRO A 79 2.27 5.69 4.10
C PRO A 79 1.37 6.87 3.77
N ASN A 80 1.55 7.96 4.50
CA ASN A 80 0.77 9.20 4.38
C ASN A 80 -0.74 8.97 4.53
N GLY A 81 -1.13 8.03 5.40
CA GLY A 81 -2.53 7.65 5.63
C GLY A 81 -3.10 6.70 4.57
N GLY A 82 -2.28 6.27 3.60
CA GLY A 82 -2.59 5.23 2.62
C GLY A 82 -3.46 5.63 1.44
N VAL A 83 -3.60 6.94 1.19
CA VAL A 83 -4.53 7.46 0.15
C VAL A 83 -3.90 8.39 -0.88
N ASN A 84 -3.21 9.44 -0.44
CA ASN A 84 -2.70 10.48 -1.31
C ASN A 84 -1.23 10.67 -0.98
N GLN A 85 -0.38 10.40 -1.95
CA GLN A 85 1.05 10.41 -1.72
C GLN A 85 1.66 11.78 -2.05
N PRO A 86 2.59 12.29 -1.22
CA PRO A 86 3.25 13.57 -1.49
C PRO A 86 3.89 13.60 -2.88
N GLY A 87 3.71 14.71 -3.61
CA GLY A 87 4.20 14.86 -4.98
C GLY A 87 3.32 14.24 -6.06
N CYS A 88 2.22 13.58 -5.69
CA CYS A 88 1.15 13.24 -6.62
C CYS A 88 0.10 14.35 -6.65
N SER A 89 -0.15 14.95 -7.81
CA SER A 89 -1.18 15.98 -7.96
C SER A 89 -2.57 15.34 -7.92
N GLU A 90 -3.55 16.01 -7.31
CA GLU A 90 -4.97 15.67 -7.46
C GLU A 90 -5.48 16.04 -8.88
N HIS A 91 -4.91 15.46 -9.94
CA HIS A 91 -5.46 15.63 -11.27
C HIS A 91 -6.73 14.76 -11.40
N LYS A 92 -7.86 15.33 -10.97
CA LYS A 92 -9.22 14.78 -11.07
C LYS A 92 -9.77 14.87 -12.49
N ASP A 93 -8.93 14.67 -13.49
CA ASP A 93 -9.41 14.51 -14.86
C ASP A 93 -10.08 13.14 -14.96
N ASN A 94 -11.29 13.12 -15.55
CA ASN A 94 -12.13 11.93 -15.63
C ASN A 94 -11.34 10.68 -16.04
N VAL A 95 -11.20 9.72 -15.11
CA VAL A 95 -10.60 8.39 -15.34
C VAL A 95 -11.14 7.74 -16.61
N PHE A 96 -12.43 7.89 -16.87
CA PHE A 96 -13.07 7.36 -18.07
C PHE A 96 -12.50 7.94 -19.38
N THR A 97 -12.05 9.20 -19.37
CA THR A 97 -11.39 9.85 -20.51
C THR A 97 -9.93 9.40 -20.65
N ALA A 98 -9.27 9.09 -19.52
CA ALA A 98 -7.89 8.61 -19.50
C ALA A 98 -7.74 7.13 -19.91
N ILE A 99 -8.76 6.28 -19.76
CA ILE A 99 -8.67 4.88 -20.23
C ILE A 99 -9.01 4.79 -21.74
N GLY A 100 -9.63 5.83 -22.33
CA GLY A 100 -10.23 5.78 -23.66
C GLY A 100 -9.57 6.59 -24.79
N THR A 101 -8.47 7.31 -24.55
CA THR A 101 -7.87 8.21 -25.57
C THR A 101 -6.36 7.99 -25.77
N PRO A 102 -5.80 8.05 -26.99
CA PRO A 102 -4.40 7.67 -27.23
C PRO A 102 -3.32 8.58 -26.59
N ASN A 103 -3.67 9.81 -26.20
CA ASN A 103 -2.76 10.72 -25.48
C ASN A 103 -2.82 10.53 -23.95
N SER A 104 -3.49 9.47 -23.48
CA SER A 104 -3.85 9.31 -22.08
C SER A 104 -2.83 8.60 -21.21
N LEU A 105 -1.81 7.95 -21.78
CA LEU A 105 -0.86 7.19 -20.99
C LEU A 105 -0.04 8.09 -20.06
N GLU A 106 0.37 9.28 -20.52
CA GLU A 106 1.04 10.27 -19.67
C GLU A 106 0.09 10.88 -18.62
N SER A 107 -1.15 11.20 -18.96
CA SER A 107 -2.13 11.72 -17.98
C SER A 107 -2.59 10.66 -16.96
N PHE A 108 -2.70 9.40 -17.39
CA PHE A 108 -2.97 8.25 -16.55
C PHE A 108 -1.79 7.99 -15.60
N ALA A 109 -0.56 8.00 -16.11
CA ALA A 109 0.65 7.80 -15.33
C ALA A 109 0.98 8.98 -14.39
N ASN A 110 0.76 10.22 -14.80
CA ASN A 110 1.17 11.42 -14.05
C ASN A 110 0.10 11.96 -13.08
N GLY A 111 -1.18 11.59 -13.24
CA GLY A 111 -2.28 12.14 -12.44
C GLY A 111 -2.97 11.08 -11.59
N VAL A 112 -3.78 10.24 -12.24
CA VAL A 112 -4.69 9.32 -11.55
C VAL A 112 -3.97 8.13 -10.93
N ALA A 113 -2.95 7.57 -11.59
CA ALA A 113 -2.22 6.41 -11.06
C ALA A 113 -1.00 6.80 -10.21
N CYS A 114 -0.72 8.09 -9.97
CA CYS A 114 0.53 8.48 -9.30
C CYS A 114 0.63 7.90 -7.87
N SER A 115 -0.43 8.06 -7.05
CA SER A 115 -0.48 7.46 -5.71
C SER A 115 -0.38 5.94 -5.82
N HIS A 116 -1.12 5.33 -6.75
CA HIS A 116 -1.12 3.89 -7.00
C HIS A 116 0.24 3.30 -7.40
N MET A 117 1.06 4.10 -8.09
CA MET A 117 2.40 3.72 -8.53
C MET A 117 3.48 4.01 -7.47
N ARG A 118 3.20 4.92 -6.52
CA ARG A 118 4.18 5.35 -5.50
C ARG A 118 4.71 4.18 -4.68
N VAL A 119 3.89 3.18 -4.42
CA VAL A 119 4.31 1.99 -3.65
C VAL A 119 5.53 1.29 -4.27
N LEU A 120 5.70 1.33 -5.59
CA LEU A 120 6.86 0.75 -6.27
C LEU A 120 8.13 1.51 -5.92
N ASP A 121 8.07 2.84 -5.98
CA ASP A 121 9.18 3.72 -5.62
C ASP A 121 9.61 3.52 -4.16
N LEU A 122 8.64 3.46 -3.25
CA LEU A 122 8.89 3.23 -1.81
C LEU A 122 9.50 1.85 -1.57
N TYR A 123 8.94 0.80 -2.19
CA TYR A 123 9.43 -0.56 -1.99
C TYR A 123 10.83 -0.75 -2.59
N ILE A 124 11.11 -0.21 -3.78
CA ILE A 124 12.46 -0.23 -4.38
C ILE A 124 13.46 0.50 -3.48
N GLU A 125 13.10 1.69 -2.98
CA GLU A 125 13.99 2.45 -2.09
C GLU A 125 14.26 1.73 -0.77
N SER A 126 13.29 0.96 -0.26
CA SER A 126 13.48 0.11 0.95
C SER A 126 14.51 -1.01 0.76
N ILE A 127 14.87 -1.33 -0.49
CA ILE A 127 15.89 -2.33 -0.85
C ILE A 127 17.22 -1.65 -1.16
N GLU A 128 17.19 -0.62 -2.00
CA GLU A 128 18.38 -0.11 -2.69
C GLU A 128 19.12 0.98 -1.91
N SER A 129 18.60 1.42 -0.77
CA SER A 129 19.16 2.54 -0.01
C SER A 129 19.26 2.24 1.49
N THR A 130 19.88 3.17 2.22
CA THR A 130 19.89 3.15 3.70
C THR A 130 18.65 3.79 4.31
N CYS A 131 17.66 4.12 3.48
CA CYS A 131 16.41 4.77 3.86
C CYS A 131 15.53 3.77 4.63
N VAL A 132 15.28 4.05 5.91
CA VAL A 132 14.45 3.20 6.76
C VAL A 132 13.06 3.83 6.88
N PHE A 133 12.05 3.15 6.35
CA PHE A 133 10.65 3.56 6.44
C PHE A 133 10.08 3.16 7.80
N ASN A 134 10.45 3.91 8.84
CA ASN A 134 9.96 3.70 10.20
C ASN A 134 8.45 3.93 10.27
N ALA A 135 7.71 2.90 10.62
CA ALA A 135 6.27 2.94 10.77
C ALA A 135 5.86 2.63 12.21
N LEU A 136 4.82 3.30 12.67
CA LEU A 136 4.30 3.20 14.02
C LEU A 136 2.91 2.56 14.03
N PRO A 137 2.60 1.74 15.04
CA PRO A 137 1.26 1.17 15.16
C PRO A 137 0.24 2.27 15.48
N CYS A 138 -0.88 2.28 14.76
CA CYS A 138 -1.97 3.23 15.00
C CYS A 138 -3.33 2.60 14.70
N GLU A 139 -4.38 3.03 15.41
CA GLU A 139 -5.71 2.43 15.29
C GLU A 139 -6.46 2.86 14.01
N SER A 140 -6.16 4.05 13.49
CA SER A 140 -6.87 4.62 12.35
C SER A 140 -6.08 5.70 11.62
N LYS A 141 -6.46 5.94 10.36
CA LYS A 141 -5.97 7.06 9.55
C LYS A 141 -6.31 8.39 10.21
N GLU A 142 -7.49 8.51 10.83
CA GLU A 142 -7.94 9.71 11.52
C GLU A 142 -7.06 10.03 12.73
N ASP A 143 -6.69 9.03 13.52
CA ASP A 143 -5.79 9.21 14.66
C ASP A 143 -4.38 9.51 14.20
N PHE A 144 -3.90 8.87 13.14
CA PHE A 144 -2.63 9.21 12.51
C PHE A 144 -2.59 10.68 12.06
N ASN A 145 -3.59 11.11 11.27
CA ASN A 145 -3.66 12.46 10.75
C ASN A 145 -3.84 13.54 11.83
N SER A 146 -4.44 13.19 12.97
CA SER A 146 -4.62 14.11 14.11
C SER A 146 -3.49 14.05 15.14
N GLY A 147 -2.44 13.25 14.89
CA GLY A 147 -1.32 13.08 15.82
C GLY A 147 -1.71 12.37 17.12
N ARG A 148 -2.77 11.56 17.09
CA ARG A 148 -3.36 10.87 18.25
C ARG A 148 -3.02 9.39 18.33
N CYS A 149 -2.06 8.88 17.55
CA CYS A 149 -1.59 7.51 17.73
C CYS A 149 -1.04 7.36 19.17
N ASP A 150 -1.85 6.79 20.06
CA ASP A 150 -1.54 6.65 21.49
C ASP A 150 -0.55 5.50 21.68
N CYS A 151 0.71 5.73 21.32
CA CYS A 151 1.75 4.81 21.72
C CYS A 151 2.28 5.22 23.09
N LYS A 152 1.77 4.55 24.11
CA LYS A 152 2.17 4.72 25.51
C LYS A 152 3.66 4.43 25.70
N LYS A 153 4.54 5.43 25.52
CA LYS A 153 6.01 5.46 25.77
C LYS A 153 6.89 4.34 25.17
N ASN A 154 6.31 3.28 24.63
CA ASN A 154 6.97 2.09 24.08
C ASN A 154 6.39 1.79 22.68
N CYS A 155 6.34 2.79 21.79
CA CYS A 155 6.15 2.54 20.36
C CYS A 155 7.22 1.53 19.91
N GLN A 156 6.83 0.28 19.66
CA GLN A 156 7.66 -0.62 18.87
C GLN A 156 7.44 -0.24 17.42
N TYR A 157 8.32 0.63 16.92
CA TYR A 157 8.39 0.93 15.51
C TYR A 157 8.76 -0.35 14.75
N THR A 158 8.26 -0.42 13.54
CA THR A 158 8.66 -1.42 12.57
C THR A 158 9.13 -0.74 11.28
N THR A 159 9.63 -1.52 10.32
CA THR A 159 10.08 -1.04 9.02
C THR A 159 9.13 -1.51 7.94
N MET A 160 8.55 -0.57 7.19
CA MET A 160 7.79 -0.87 5.98
C MET A 160 8.73 -1.33 4.85
N GLY A 161 8.28 -2.27 4.02
CA GLY A 161 8.95 -2.68 2.79
C GLY A 161 9.82 -3.92 2.99
N TYR A 162 10.94 -4.00 2.28
CA TYR A 162 11.79 -5.20 2.28
C TYR A 162 12.24 -5.62 3.70
N GLY A 163 12.48 -4.64 4.57
CA GLY A 163 12.85 -4.83 5.97
C GLY A 163 11.74 -5.35 6.90
N SER A 164 10.49 -5.43 6.46
CA SER A 164 9.40 -5.95 7.29
C SER A 164 9.59 -7.44 7.62
N LEU A 165 9.27 -7.80 8.86
CA LEU A 165 9.47 -9.09 9.50
C LEU A 165 8.13 -9.75 9.82
N PRO A 166 8.06 -11.10 9.89
CA PRO A 166 6.85 -11.81 10.28
C PRO A 166 6.32 -11.50 11.69
N SER A 167 7.12 -10.87 12.55
CA SER A 167 6.69 -10.37 13.86
C SER A 167 5.90 -9.06 13.78
N ASP A 168 5.94 -8.39 12.63
CA ASP A 168 5.15 -7.19 12.39
C ASP A 168 3.72 -7.62 12.14
N THR A 169 2.85 -7.34 13.08
CA THR A 169 1.42 -7.68 12.97
C THR A 169 0.56 -6.49 13.38
N GLY A 170 -0.38 -6.12 12.52
CA GLY A 170 -1.29 -4.99 12.73
C GLY A 170 -1.13 -3.90 11.68
N ASP A 171 -1.69 -2.73 12.00
CA ASP A 171 -1.70 -1.58 11.10
C ASP A 171 -0.61 -0.61 11.49
N PHE A 172 0.15 -0.18 10.49
CA PHE A 172 1.28 0.71 10.68
C PHE A 172 1.16 1.93 9.79
N TYR A 173 1.47 3.08 10.34
CA TYR A 173 1.40 4.36 9.64
C TYR A 173 2.76 5.05 9.70
N LEU A 174 3.04 5.83 8.65
CA LEU A 174 4.29 6.56 8.50
C LEU A 174 4.10 7.72 7.55
N HIS A 175 5.01 8.69 7.60
CA HIS A 175 5.10 9.75 6.62
C HIS A 175 6.25 9.48 5.65
N THR A 176 6.08 9.87 4.39
CA THR A 176 7.14 9.86 3.38
C THR A 176 7.22 11.24 2.70
N GLY A 177 8.35 11.55 2.08
CA GLY A 177 8.55 12.73 1.26
C GLY A 177 7.94 12.61 -0.14
N SER A 178 8.00 13.71 -0.90
CA SER A 178 7.52 13.77 -2.30
C SER A 178 8.57 13.39 -3.35
N ALA A 179 9.85 13.36 -2.96
CA ALA A 179 10.99 13.04 -3.80
C ALA A 179 11.98 12.16 -3.02
N LYS A 180 12.88 11.46 -3.72
CA LYS A 180 13.95 10.66 -3.10
C LYS A 180 14.95 11.54 -2.33
N PRO A 181 15.47 11.09 -1.17
CA PRO A 181 15.02 9.89 -0.47
C PRO A 181 13.61 10.08 0.12
N PHE A 182 12.74 9.07 -0.03
CA PHE A 182 11.34 9.20 0.39
C PHE A 182 11.15 9.04 1.91
N CYS A 183 12.06 8.40 2.65
CA CYS A 183 11.97 8.39 4.11
C CYS A 183 12.18 9.79 4.67
N LEU A 184 11.58 10.02 5.83
CA LEU A 184 11.78 11.23 6.62
C LEU A 184 12.61 10.86 7.85
N GLU A 185 13.47 11.81 8.28
CA GLU A 185 14.28 11.70 9.51
C GLU A 185 13.45 11.96 10.77
#